data_AF-A0A1M4ZR92-F1
#
_entry.id   AF-A0A1M4ZR92-F1
#
_cell.length_a   1.000
_cell.length_b   1.000
_cell.length_c   1.000
_cell.angle_alpha   90.00
_cell.angle_beta   90.00
_cell.angle_gamma   90.00
#
_symmetry.space_group_name_H-M   'P 1'
#
loop_
_entity.id
_entity.type
_entity.pdbx_description
1 polymer ?
#
loop_
_entity_poly.entity_id
_entity_poly.type
_entity_poly.pdbx_seq_one_letter_code
_entity_poly.pdbx_strand_id
1 'polypeptide(L)'
;MIHKIKALYDEGNGLKIRAIARQLGLSRNTVRKYLRMDEAAIEVKQSHRERRKQLDAYRDYIVTLLRQFPNLSAAKVLYKL
;
A
#
# COMPACT_ATOMS: atom_id res chain seq x y z
N MET A 1 12.45 5.73 -0.56
CA MET A 1 13.08 4.69 0.29
C MET A 1 13.81 3.64 -0.54
N ILE A 2 13.19 3.10 -1.59
CA ILE A 2 13.73 2.01 -2.40
C ILE A 2 14.91 2.44 -3.27
N HIS A 3 14.82 3.60 -3.95
CA HIS A 3 15.95 4.20 -4.68
C HIS A 3 17.19 4.38 -3.78
N LYS A 4 16.98 4.75 -2.52
CA LYS A 4 18.05 4.89 -1.52
C LYS A 4 18.71 3.55 -1.18
N ILE A 5 17.95 2.45 -1.16
CA ILE A 5 18.51 1.10 -0.97
C ILE A 5 19.37 0.70 -2.17
N LYS A 6 18.89 0.94 -3.40
CA LYS A 6 19.63 0.62 -4.63
C LYS A 6 20.91 1.45 -4.75
N ALA A 7 20.82 2.77 -4.53
CA ALA A 7 21.96 3.68 -4.54
C ALA A 7 23.02 3.32 -3.48
N LEU A 8 22.62 2.91 -2.28
CA LEU A 8 23.58 2.49 -1.25
C LEU A 8 24.21 1.12 -1.55
N TYR A 9 23.54 0.26 -2.32
CA TYR A 9 24.06 -1.05 -2.71
C TYR A 9 24.99 -0.98 -3.92
N ASP A 10 24.73 -0.04 -4.84
CA ASP A 10 25.57 0.28 -5.99
C ASP A 10 26.01 -0.96 -6.78
N GLU A 11 25.03 -1.77 -7.20
CA GLU A 11 25.22 -3.05 -7.92
C GLU A 11 26.16 -4.07 -7.24
N GLY A 12 26.47 -3.88 -5.96
CA GLY A 12 27.37 -4.75 -5.18
C GLY A 12 28.71 -4.11 -4.82
N ASN A 13 29.02 -2.93 -5.36
CA ASN A 13 30.23 -2.14 -5.05
C ASN A 13 30.05 -1.24 -3.81
N GLY A 14 28.80 -1.02 -3.39
CA GLY A 14 28.46 -0.21 -2.24
C GLY A 14 28.38 -0.98 -0.92
N LEU A 15 27.51 -0.50 -0.04
CA LEU A 15 27.31 -1.06 1.29
C LEU A 15 26.70 -2.46 1.24
N LYS A 16 27.18 -3.35 2.12
CA LYS A 16 26.56 -4.66 2.31
C LYS A 16 25.15 -4.51 2.87
N ILE A 17 24.27 -5.46 2.55
CA ILE A 17 22.86 -5.51 2.99
C ILE A 17 22.67 -5.23 4.50
N ARG A 18 23.58 -5.76 5.35
CA ARG A 18 23.53 -5.53 6.81
C ARG A 18 23.80 -4.08 7.20
N ALA A 19 24.71 -3.40 6.50
CA ALA A 19 25.02 -1.99 6.73
C ALA A 19 23.86 -1.10 6.27
N ILE A 20 23.30 -1.37 5.09
CA ILE A 20 22.12 -0.66 4.57
C ILE A 20 20.93 -0.82 5.53
N ALA A 21 20.68 -2.04 6.01
CA ALA A 21 19.61 -2.31 6.98
C ALA A 21 19.76 -1.49 8.27
N ARG A 22 20.97 -1.44 8.85
CA ARG A 22 21.24 -0.63 10.04
C ARG A 22 21.09 0.86 9.78
N GLN A 23 21.63 1.36 8.68
CA GLN A 23 21.60 2.78 8.34
C GLN A 23 20.17 3.29 8.07
N LEU A 24 19.32 2.45 7.47
CA LEU A 24 17.94 2.82 7.15
C LEU A 24 16.93 2.40 8.22
N GLY A 25 17.36 1.70 9.28
CA GLY A 25 16.45 1.16 10.30
C GLY A 25 15.47 0.11 9.76
N LEU A 26 15.87 -0.63 8.72
CA LEU A 26 15.03 -1.61 8.03
C LEU A 26 15.46 -3.04 8.31
N SER A 27 14.54 -3.99 8.16
CA SER A 27 14.90 -5.40 8.20
C SER A 27 15.77 -5.78 7.00
N ARG A 28 16.70 -6.73 7.20
CA ARG A 28 17.51 -7.32 6.13
C ARG A 28 16.67 -7.92 5.00
N ASN A 29 15.47 -8.42 5.34
CA ASN A 29 14.53 -9.00 4.39
C ASN A 29 13.92 -7.92 3.49
N THR A 30 13.63 -6.75 4.04
CA THR A 30 13.14 -5.59 3.29
C THR A 30 14.19 -5.10 2.29
N VAL A 31 15.45 -4.98 2.71
CA VAL A 31 16.56 -4.60 1.82
C VAL A 31 16.72 -5.63 0.69
N ARG A 32 16.77 -6.93 1.00
CA ARG A 32 16.86 -8.00 -0.02
C ARG A 32 15.70 -7.99 -1.01
N LYS A 33 14.47 -7.83 -0.50
CA LYS A 33 13.25 -7.77 -1.32
C LYS A 33 13.37 -6.63 -2.34
N TYR A 34 13.77 -5.45 -1.89
CA TYR A 34 13.83 -4.28 -2.76
C TYR A 34 15.03 -4.25 -3.72
N LEU A 35 16.14 -4.90 -3.38
CA LEU A 35 17.25 -5.09 -4.32
C LEU A 35 16.89 -6.04 -5.47
N ARG A 36 16.05 -7.06 -5.20
CA ARG A 36 15.60 -8.03 -6.22
C ARG A 36 14.46 -7.55 -7.09
N MET A 37 13.84 -6.43 -6.72
CA MET A 37 12.61 -5.97 -7.35
C MET A 37 12.93 -4.91 -8.40
N ASP A 38 12.30 -5.06 -9.56
CA ASP A 38 12.42 -4.09 -10.64
C ASP A 38 11.80 -2.75 -10.23
N GLU A 39 12.45 -1.65 -10.62
CA GLU A 39 12.07 -0.28 -10.25
C GLU A 39 10.71 0.09 -10.83
N ALA A 40 10.45 -0.26 -12.09
CA ALA A 40 9.17 -0.05 -12.75
C ALA A 40 8.02 -0.78 -12.03
N ALA A 41 8.23 -2.05 -11.64
CA ALA A 41 7.25 -2.84 -10.92
C ALA A 41 6.93 -2.29 -9.51
N ILE A 42 7.83 -1.50 -8.93
CA ILE A 42 7.68 -0.87 -7.62
C ILE A 42 6.88 0.42 -7.72
N GLU A 43 7.17 1.26 -8.72
CA GLU A 43 6.44 2.50 -8.98
C GLU A 43 4.97 2.20 -9.26
N VAL A 44 4.69 1.18 -10.09
CA VAL A 44 3.33 0.70 -10.38
C VAL A 44 2.60 0.26 -9.11
N LYS A 45 3.28 -0.42 -8.17
CA LYS A 45 2.65 -0.80 -6.89
C LYS A 45 2.41 0.37 -5.95
N GLN A 46 3.24 1.41 -6.01
CA GLN A 46 3.04 2.61 -5.20
C GLN A 46 1.94 3.51 -5.77
N SER A 47 1.83 3.62 -7.10
CA SER A 47 0.77 4.38 -7.76
C SER A 47 -0.59 3.71 -7.61
N HIS A 48 -0.66 2.37 -7.63
CA HIS A 48 -1.90 1.62 -7.36
C HIS A 48 -2.20 1.39 -5.87
N ARG A 49 -1.78 2.31 -4.99
CA ARG A 49 -2.12 2.21 -3.55
C ARG A 49 -3.60 2.50 -3.26
N GLU A 50 -4.35 2.97 -4.24
CA GLU A 50 -5.80 3.12 -4.13
C GLU A 50 -6.48 1.76 -4.06
N ARG A 51 -6.65 1.27 -2.82
CA ARG A 51 -7.59 0.18 -2.56
C ARG A 51 -8.97 0.65 -3.00
N ARG A 52 -9.48 0.07 -4.08
CA ARG A 52 -10.86 0.25 -4.51
C ARG A 52 -11.77 -0.19 -3.36
N LYS A 53 -12.54 0.75 -2.81
CA LYS A 53 -13.56 0.42 -1.82
C LYS A 53 -14.80 -0.01 -2.59
N GLN A 54 -15.18 -1.28 -2.46
CA GLN A 54 -16.33 -1.83 -3.18
C GLN A 54 -17.61 -1.01 -2.94
N LEU A 55 -17.76 -0.46 -1.73
CA LEU A 55 -18.91 0.35 -1.33
C LEU A 55 -18.91 1.77 -1.92
N ASP A 56 -17.81 2.26 -2.50
CA ASP A 56 -17.80 3.60 -3.10
C ASP A 56 -18.77 3.69 -4.29
N ALA A 57 -19.00 2.58 -5.01
CA ALA A 57 -20.01 2.51 -6.07
C ALA A 57 -21.45 2.76 -5.58
N TYR A 58 -21.71 2.54 -4.29
CA TYR A 58 -23.04 2.65 -3.68
C TYR A 58 -23.13 3.82 -2.70
N ARG A 59 -22.11 4.68 -2.63
CA ARG A 59 -21.97 5.70 -1.59
C ARG A 59 -23.20 6.60 -1.49
N ASP A 60 -23.67 7.14 -2.61
CA ASP A 60 -24.79 8.08 -2.64
C ASP A 60 -26.10 7.42 -2.19
N TYR A 61 -26.30 6.15 -2.59
CA TYR A 61 -27.44 5.35 -2.16
C TYR A 61 -27.41 5.05 -0.65
N ILE A 62 -26.24 4.69 -0.11
CA ILE A 62 -26.08 4.46 1.34
C ILE A 62 -26.35 5.76 2.11
N VAL A 63 -25.84 6.90 1.65
CA VAL A 63 -26.04 8.20 2.30
C VAL A 63 -27.52 8.59 2.31
N THR A 64 -28.21 8.45 1.19
CA THR A 64 -29.66 8.73 1.12
C THR A 64 -30.46 7.81 2.02
N LEU A 65 -30.13 6.51 2.04
CA LEU A 65 -30.78 5.53 2.90
C LEU A 65 -30.61 5.84 4.39
N LEU A 66 -29.40 6.22 4.82
CA LEU A 66 -29.12 6.57 6.22
C LEU A 66 -29.73 7.92 6.61
N ARG A 67 -29.88 8.87 5.68
CA ARG A 67 -30.64 10.11 5.93
C ARG A 67 -32.12 9.83 6.18
N GLN A 68 -32.70 8.90 5.43
CA GLN A 68 -34.10 8.52 5.58
C GLN A 68 -34.33 7.63 6.81
N PHE A 69 -33.37 6.77 7.14
CA PHE A 69 -33.43 5.85 8.27
C PHE A 69 -32.16 5.96 9.13
N PRO A 70 -32.07 6.96 10.03
CA PRO A 70 -30.84 7.26 10.79
C PRO A 70 -30.33 6.12 11.67
N ASN A 71 -31.25 5.27 12.16
CA ASN A 71 -30.93 4.16 13.06
C ASN A 71 -30.85 2.80 12.32
N LEU A 72 -30.69 2.81 10.99
CA LEU A 72 -30.61 1.59 10.19
C LEU A 72 -29.28 0.86 10.43
N SER A 73 -29.35 -0.43 10.75
CA SER A 73 -28.13 -1.24 10.98
C SER A 73 -27.38 -1.50 9.67
N ALA A 74 -26.06 -1.67 9.78
CA ALA A 74 -25.20 -2.00 8.63
C ALA A 74 -25.65 -3.28 7.89
N ALA A 75 -26.16 -4.29 8.62
CA ALA A 75 -26.71 -5.51 8.02
C ALA A 75 -27.92 -5.23 7.11
N LYS A 76 -28.80 -4.31 7.53
CA LYS A 76 -29.95 -3.90 6.71
C LYS A 76 -29.55 -3.00 5.54
N VAL A 77 -28.50 -2.19 5.69
CA VAL A 77 -27.91 -1.45 4.56
C VAL A 77 -27.41 -2.44 3.52
N LEU A 78 -26.62 -3.45 3.92
CA LEU A 78 -26.11 -4.47 3.01
C LEU A 78 -27.22 -5.25 2.30
N TYR A 79 -28.32 -5.59 2.99
CA TYR A 79 -29.47 -6.25 2.38
C TYR A 79 -30.13 -5.41 1.25
N LYS A 80 -29.92 -4.10 1.26
CA LYS A 80 -30.49 -3.15 0.28
C LYS A 80 -29.49 -2.74 -0.81
N LEU A 81 -28.24 -3.17 -0.73
CA LEU A 81 -27.20 -2.97 -1.76
C LEU A 81 -27.27 -4.09 -2.81
#